data_AF-X0RTR2-F1
#
_entry.id   AF-X0RTR2-F1
#
_cell.length_a   1.000
_cell.length_b   1.000
_cell.length_c   1.000
_cell.angle_alpha   90.00
_cell.angle_beta   90.00
_cell.angle_gamma   90.00
#
_symmetry.space_group_name_H-M   'P 1'
#
loop_
_entity.id
_entity.type
_entity.pdbx_description
1 polymer ?
#
loop_
_entity_poly.entity_id
_entity_poly.type
_entity_poly.pdbx_seq_one_letter_code
_entity_poly.pdbx_strand_id
1 'polypeptide(L)'
;MKRKLHKQEMIDIVKGATFLGAGGGGSPKVALPIAEQIREATLVKPEDISDNSNVVVMAGVGSPVVSVSVGYRGELIPALERFEEVVGKRIDYIVPLETGAANILKPLHAGAVKGLPVVDGDGAGRAVPELQETMFYIHGIPITPLSVADSEGNSAILYPVDAYMGEKLARAVTTVFG
;
A
#
# COMPACT_ATOMS: atom_id res chain seq x y z
N MET A 1 -6.38 -10.87 -17.62
CA MET A 1 -6.39 -12.17 -16.97
C MET A 1 -5.94 -12.04 -15.51
N LYS A 2 -6.73 -12.56 -14.56
CA LYS A 2 -6.33 -12.63 -13.14
C LYS A 2 -5.31 -13.73 -12.92
N ARG A 3 -4.23 -13.46 -12.19
CA ARG A 3 -3.19 -14.42 -11.80
C ARG A 3 -3.26 -14.67 -10.30
N LYS A 4 -3.22 -15.93 -9.87
CA LYS A 4 -3.09 -16.27 -8.45
C LYS A 4 -1.62 -16.29 -8.05
N LEU A 5 -1.34 -15.75 -6.87
CA LEU A 5 -0.02 -15.74 -6.25
C LEU A 5 -0.10 -16.56 -4.97
N HIS A 6 0.85 -17.48 -4.81
CA HIS A 6 1.00 -18.29 -3.61
C HIS A 6 2.31 -17.96 -2.90
N LYS A 7 2.61 -18.73 -1.86
CA LYS A 7 3.74 -18.51 -0.96
C LYS A 7 5.09 -18.31 -1.68
N GLN A 8 5.40 -19.14 -2.67
CA GLN A 8 6.69 -19.05 -3.36
C GLN A 8 6.80 -17.75 -4.17
N GLU A 9 5.75 -17.40 -4.91
CA GLU A 9 5.69 -16.14 -5.65
C GLU A 9 5.78 -14.92 -4.74
N MET A 10 5.18 -14.98 -3.55
CA MET A 10 5.33 -13.92 -2.54
C MET A 10 6.79 -13.76 -2.10
N ILE A 11 7.49 -14.86 -1.82
CA ILE A 11 8.91 -14.84 -1.44
C ILE A 11 9.78 -14.29 -2.57
N ASP A 12 9.48 -14.67 -3.83
CA ASP A 12 10.23 -14.19 -4.99
C ASP A 12 9.97 -12.70 -5.25
N ILE A 13 8.73 -12.24 -5.07
CA ILE A 13 8.37 -10.81 -5.07
C ILE A 13 9.16 -10.06 -4.00
N VAL A 14 9.25 -10.57 -2.77
CA VAL A 14 10.05 -9.91 -1.71
C VAL A 14 11.50 -9.71 -2.15
N LYS A 15 12.14 -10.74 -2.73
CA LYS A 15 13.53 -10.65 -3.21
C LYS A 15 13.67 -9.64 -4.36
N GLY A 16 12.80 -9.76 -5.37
CA GLY A 16 12.81 -8.86 -6.52
C GLY A 16 12.57 -7.41 -6.14
N ALA A 17 11.55 -7.14 -5.32
CA ALA A 17 11.21 -5.83 -4.81
C ALA A 17 12.30 -5.24 -3.90
N THR A 18 13.03 -6.07 -3.13
CA THR A 18 14.19 -5.61 -2.36
C THR A 18 15.29 -5.08 -3.28
N PHE A 19 15.54 -5.78 -4.39
CA PHE A 19 16.55 -5.36 -5.36
C PHE A 19 16.12 -4.12 -6.16
N LEU A 20 14.87 -4.11 -6.63
CA LEU A 20 14.31 -3.04 -7.48
C LEU A 20 13.91 -1.78 -6.69
N GLY A 21 13.72 -1.88 -5.38
CA GLY A 21 13.29 -0.78 -4.52
C GLY A 21 14.35 0.32 -4.28
N ALA A 22 15.49 0.29 -4.98
CA ALA A 22 16.53 1.33 -4.90
C ALA A 22 17.00 1.66 -3.47
N GLY A 23 16.99 0.67 -2.56
CA GLY A 23 17.38 0.81 -1.15
C GLY A 23 16.28 1.27 -0.19
N GLY A 24 15.07 1.59 -0.69
CA GLY A 24 13.91 2.01 0.09
C GLY A 24 12.77 0.98 0.09
N GLY A 25 11.54 1.45 0.36
CA GLY A 25 10.32 0.64 0.17
C GLY A 25 10.02 -0.38 1.27
N GLY A 26 10.75 -0.28 2.38
CA GLY A 26 10.59 -1.11 3.57
C GLY A 26 11.39 -2.42 3.52
N SER A 27 11.73 -2.92 4.71
CA SER A 27 12.70 -4.01 4.87
C SER A 27 12.13 -5.38 4.48
N PRO A 28 12.92 -6.25 3.82
CA PRO A 28 12.53 -7.65 3.63
C PRO A 28 12.31 -8.41 4.95
N LYS A 29 12.92 -7.97 6.05
CA LYS A 29 12.66 -8.53 7.40
C LYS A 29 11.22 -8.34 7.85
N VAL A 30 10.55 -7.28 7.37
CA VAL A 30 9.13 -7.02 7.61
C VAL A 30 8.28 -7.73 6.57
N ALA A 31 8.71 -7.77 5.31
CA ALA A 31 7.94 -8.34 4.21
C ALA A 31 7.81 -9.88 4.26
N LEU A 32 8.85 -10.61 4.67
CA LEU A 32 8.83 -12.08 4.73
C LEU A 32 7.76 -12.62 5.71
N PRO A 33 7.62 -12.10 6.95
CA PRO A 33 6.51 -12.48 7.82
C PRO A 33 5.12 -12.18 7.23
N ILE A 34 4.97 -11.13 6.42
CA ILE A 34 3.70 -10.83 5.74
C ILE A 34 3.41 -11.87 4.66
N ALA A 35 4.42 -12.24 3.87
CA ALA A 35 4.30 -13.28 2.84
C ALA A 35 3.82 -14.62 3.42
N GLU A 36 4.28 -14.98 4.62
CA GLU A 36 3.85 -16.20 5.33
C GLU A 36 2.37 -16.17 5.76
N GLN A 37 1.78 -14.99 5.94
CA GLN A 37 0.37 -14.83 6.31
C GLN A 37 -0.56 -14.91 5.09
N ILE A 38 -0.04 -14.71 3.88
CA ILE A 38 -0.82 -14.73 2.65
C ILE A 38 -0.87 -16.14 2.09
N ARG A 39 -2.04 -16.80 2.19
CA ARG A 39 -2.29 -18.10 1.55
C ARG A 39 -2.41 -17.98 0.02
N GLU A 40 -3.12 -16.96 -0.42
CA GLU A 40 -3.35 -16.65 -1.82
C GLU A 40 -3.62 -15.14 -1.96
N ALA A 41 -3.05 -14.51 -2.99
CA ALA A 41 -3.51 -13.21 -3.47
C ALA A 41 -3.84 -13.27 -4.95
N THR A 42 -4.63 -12.31 -5.42
CA THR A 42 -4.97 -12.19 -6.84
C THR A 42 -4.28 -10.96 -7.41
N LEU A 43 -3.51 -11.15 -8.47
CA LEU A 43 -2.89 -10.09 -9.25
C LEU A 43 -3.70 -9.88 -10.55
N VAL A 44 -3.83 -8.64 -11.00
CA VAL A 44 -4.51 -8.28 -12.25
C VAL A 44 -3.68 -7.26 -13.00
N LYS A 45 -3.64 -7.34 -14.33
CA LYS A 45 -2.92 -6.32 -15.10
C LYS A 45 -3.76 -5.05 -15.27
N PRO A 46 -3.14 -3.87 -15.36
CA PRO A 46 -3.88 -2.62 -15.58
C PRO A 46 -4.82 -2.66 -16.79
N GLU A 47 -4.40 -3.28 -17.91
CA GLU A 47 -5.19 -3.39 -19.13
C GLU A 47 -6.45 -4.28 -19.00
N ASP A 48 -6.58 -5.02 -17.90
CA ASP A 48 -7.72 -5.89 -17.63
C ASP A 48 -8.76 -5.27 -16.66
N ILE A 49 -8.55 -4.00 -16.26
CA ILE A 49 -9.43 -3.26 -15.34
C ILE A 49 -10.34 -2.35 -16.16
N SER A 50 -11.60 -2.21 -15.72
CA SER A 50 -12.54 -1.28 -16.35
C SER A 50 -12.25 0.16 -15.96
N ASP A 51 -12.37 1.09 -16.91
CA ASP A 51 -12.23 2.54 -16.66
C ASP A 51 -13.19 3.09 -15.58
N ASN A 52 -14.28 2.37 -15.29
CA ASN A 52 -15.27 2.78 -14.28
C ASN A 52 -15.04 2.14 -12.90
N SER A 53 -13.96 1.36 -12.72
CA SER A 53 -13.65 0.69 -11.46
C SER A 53 -13.12 1.66 -10.40
N ASN A 54 -13.48 1.43 -9.14
CA ASN A 54 -12.92 2.16 -8.01
C ASN A 54 -11.58 1.53 -7.63
N VAL A 55 -10.48 2.24 -7.87
CA VAL A 55 -9.12 1.79 -7.56
C VAL A 55 -8.56 2.67 -6.44
N VAL A 56 -7.87 2.05 -5.47
CA VAL A 56 -7.24 2.78 -4.36
C VAL A 56 -5.73 2.50 -4.30
N VAL A 57 -4.95 3.54 -4.07
CA VAL A 57 -3.52 3.44 -3.81
C VAL A 57 -3.28 3.14 -2.34
N MET A 58 -2.41 2.18 -2.02
CA MET A 58 -2.08 1.82 -0.64
C MET A 58 -0.58 1.65 -0.42
N ALA A 59 -0.09 2.11 0.72
CA ALA A 59 1.26 1.87 1.22
C ALA A 59 1.34 2.10 2.73
N GLY A 60 2.37 1.55 3.37
CA GLY A 60 2.68 1.87 4.76
C GLY A 60 3.62 3.06 4.86
N VAL A 61 3.36 3.96 5.81
CA VAL A 61 4.23 5.09 6.17
C VAL A 61 4.58 5.00 7.65
N GLY A 62 5.80 5.43 8.02
CA GLY A 62 6.27 5.39 9.41
C GLY A 62 7.78 5.19 9.51
N SER A 63 8.26 4.94 10.73
CA SER A 63 9.68 4.71 11.01
C SER A 63 10.13 3.30 10.56
N PRO A 64 11.16 3.18 9.70
CA PRO A 64 11.72 1.88 9.32
C PRO A 64 12.23 1.07 10.53
N VAL A 65 12.78 1.75 11.54
CA VAL A 65 13.32 1.11 12.75
C VAL A 65 12.19 0.47 13.56
N VAL A 66 11.11 1.23 13.78
CA VAL A 66 9.93 0.75 14.51
C VAL A 66 9.24 -0.38 13.74
N SER A 67 9.12 -0.24 12.41
CA SER A 67 8.50 -1.27 11.58
C SER A 67 9.27 -2.60 11.63
N VAL A 68 10.60 -2.57 11.76
CA VAL A 68 11.41 -3.80 11.93
C VAL A 68 11.22 -4.42 13.32
N SER A 69 11.03 -3.62 14.37
CA SER A 69 10.86 -4.14 15.74
C SER A 69 9.44 -4.63 16.04
N VAL A 70 8.42 -3.91 15.56
CA VAL A 70 7.00 -4.20 15.82
C VAL A 70 6.38 -5.07 14.73
N GLY A 71 6.89 -4.99 13.50
CA GLY A 71 6.34 -5.69 12.34
C GLY A 71 5.16 -4.96 11.71
N TYR A 72 4.40 -5.71 10.90
CA TYR A 72 3.15 -5.26 10.29
C TYR A 72 1.99 -6.06 10.89
N ARG A 73 0.95 -5.36 11.35
CA ARG A 73 -0.19 -5.95 12.07
C ARG A 73 -1.51 -5.79 11.33
N GLY A 74 -1.47 -5.37 10.06
CA GLY A 74 -2.67 -5.24 9.22
C GLY A 74 -3.22 -3.82 9.12
N GLU A 75 -2.41 -2.81 9.41
CA GLU A 75 -2.78 -1.38 9.51
C GLU A 75 -3.50 -0.84 8.26
N LEU A 76 -3.26 -1.44 7.09
CA LEU A 76 -3.92 -1.05 5.83
C LEU A 76 -5.40 -1.46 5.77
N ILE A 77 -5.82 -2.47 6.52
CA ILE A 77 -7.20 -2.95 6.54
C ILE A 77 -8.15 -1.87 7.13
N PRO A 78 -7.95 -1.38 8.37
CA PRO A 78 -8.79 -0.31 8.90
C PRO A 78 -8.66 0.99 8.11
N ALA A 79 -7.48 1.29 7.54
CA ALA A 79 -7.33 2.47 6.66
C ALA A 79 -8.23 2.38 5.42
N LEU A 80 -8.30 1.22 4.76
CA LEU A 80 -9.18 0.98 3.63
C LEU A 80 -10.66 1.07 4.02
N GLU A 81 -11.06 0.44 5.13
CA GLU A 81 -12.44 0.46 5.60
C GLU A 81 -12.91 1.89 5.88
N ARG A 82 -12.07 2.68 6.55
CA ARG A 82 -12.36 4.09 6.83
C ARG A 82 -12.41 4.94 5.56
N PHE A 83 -11.58 4.63 4.57
CA PHE A 83 -11.62 5.29 3.27
C PHE A 83 -12.94 5.00 2.53
N GLU A 84 -13.36 3.73 2.47
CA GLU A 84 -14.63 3.32 1.85
C GLU A 84 -15.84 3.99 2.52
N GLU A 85 -15.84 4.10 3.86
CA GLU A 85 -16.88 4.80 4.61
C GLU A 85 -17.02 6.27 4.20
N VAL A 86 -15.90 6.99 4.06
CA VAL A 86 -15.90 8.42 3.73
C VAL A 86 -16.24 8.66 2.26
N VAL A 87 -15.74 7.84 1.36
CA VAL A 87 -16.02 7.97 -0.08
C VAL A 87 -17.42 7.44 -0.44
N GLY A 88 -18.01 6.60 0.41
CA GLY A 88 -19.33 6.01 0.18
C GLY A 88 -19.35 5.01 -0.98
N LYS A 89 -18.20 4.45 -1.34
CA LYS A 89 -18.03 3.47 -2.42
C LYS A 89 -17.17 2.31 -1.95
N ARG A 90 -17.45 1.12 -2.49
CA ARG A 90 -16.57 -0.03 -2.35
C ARG A 90 -15.43 0.06 -3.35
N ILE A 91 -14.25 -0.34 -2.91
CA ILE A 91 -13.07 -0.47 -3.75
C ILE A 91 -13.11 -1.80 -4.49
N ASP A 92 -12.81 -1.75 -5.79
CA ASP A 92 -12.74 -2.92 -6.66
C ASP A 92 -11.30 -3.46 -6.76
N TYR A 93 -10.30 -2.58 -6.71
CA TYR A 93 -8.89 -2.93 -6.89
C TYR A 93 -7.96 -2.12 -5.99
N ILE A 94 -6.86 -2.75 -5.56
CA ILE A 94 -5.78 -2.09 -4.81
C ILE A 94 -4.56 -1.95 -5.72
N VAL A 95 -3.89 -0.79 -5.69
CA VAL A 95 -2.58 -0.61 -6.31
C VAL A 95 -1.54 -0.24 -5.25
N PRO A 96 -0.37 -0.90 -5.21
CA PRO A 96 0.76 -0.45 -4.40
C PRO A 96 1.22 0.95 -4.80
N LEU A 97 1.63 1.77 -3.82
CA LEU A 97 2.19 3.09 -4.11
C LEU A 97 3.51 3.00 -4.90
N GLU A 98 4.38 2.06 -4.52
CA GLU A 98 5.77 1.99 -4.98
C GLU A 98 6.33 0.57 -4.95
N THR A 99 7.40 0.32 -5.71
CA THR A 99 8.17 -0.92 -5.60
C THR A 99 9.06 -0.89 -4.36
N GLY A 100 8.75 -1.78 -3.43
CA GLY A 100 9.45 -1.95 -2.16
C GLY A 100 9.06 -3.25 -1.49
N ALA A 101 10.01 -3.92 -0.83
CA ALA A 101 9.74 -5.24 -0.27
C ALA A 101 8.52 -5.24 0.67
N ALA A 102 8.47 -4.30 1.63
CA ALA A 102 7.31 -4.22 2.52
C ALA A 102 6.12 -3.50 1.85
N ASN A 103 6.36 -2.47 1.06
CA ASN A 103 5.29 -1.66 0.45
C ASN A 103 4.56 -2.33 -0.73
N ILE A 104 5.08 -3.44 -1.29
CA ILE A 104 4.31 -4.35 -2.15
C ILE A 104 3.54 -5.40 -1.33
N LEU A 105 4.16 -5.95 -0.27
CA LEU A 105 3.56 -7.03 0.50
C LEU A 105 2.37 -6.58 1.37
N LYS A 106 2.40 -5.36 1.91
CA LYS A 106 1.27 -4.84 2.72
C LYS A 106 -0.02 -4.69 1.88
N PRO A 107 -0.02 -4.08 0.67
CA PRO A 107 -1.19 -4.09 -0.21
C PRO A 107 -1.62 -5.49 -0.65
N LEU A 108 -0.69 -6.40 -0.95
CA LEU A 108 -1.01 -7.79 -1.26
C LEU A 108 -1.71 -8.50 -0.10
N HIS A 109 -1.27 -8.25 1.12
CA HIS A 109 -1.94 -8.75 2.32
C HIS A 109 -3.35 -8.16 2.47
N ALA A 110 -3.51 -6.85 2.33
CA ALA A 110 -4.82 -6.21 2.41
C ALA A 110 -5.78 -6.77 1.34
N GLY A 111 -5.30 -6.94 0.10
CA GLY A 111 -6.07 -7.57 -0.98
C GLY A 111 -6.45 -9.01 -0.67
N ALA A 112 -5.52 -9.82 -0.15
CA ALA A 112 -5.81 -11.20 0.27
C ALA A 112 -6.87 -11.28 1.38
N VAL A 113 -6.80 -10.40 2.39
CA VAL A 113 -7.76 -10.37 3.50
C VAL A 113 -9.14 -9.89 3.05
N LYS A 114 -9.20 -8.88 2.17
CA LYS A 114 -10.47 -8.27 1.71
C LYS A 114 -11.06 -8.94 0.48
N GLY A 115 -10.35 -9.89 -0.14
CA GLY A 115 -10.76 -10.54 -1.39
C GLY A 115 -10.65 -9.62 -2.61
N LEU A 116 -9.79 -8.59 -2.56
CA LEU A 116 -9.61 -7.61 -3.63
C LEU A 116 -8.38 -7.96 -4.48
N PRO A 117 -8.49 -7.95 -5.82
CA PRO A 117 -7.33 -8.07 -6.69
C PRO A 117 -6.39 -6.87 -6.54
N VAL A 118 -5.09 -7.14 -6.62
CA VAL A 118 -4.04 -6.13 -6.61
C VAL A 118 -3.53 -5.92 -8.03
N VAL A 119 -3.34 -4.68 -8.43
CA VAL A 119 -2.81 -4.32 -9.74
C VAL A 119 -1.34 -4.73 -9.85
N ASP A 120 -0.96 -5.36 -10.95
CA ASP A 120 0.43 -5.68 -11.33
C ASP A 120 1.14 -4.41 -11.81
N GLY A 121 1.44 -3.53 -10.86
CA GLY A 121 2.06 -2.25 -11.12
C GLY A 121 2.11 -1.40 -9.86
N ASP A 122 2.86 -0.30 -9.92
CA ASP A 122 2.95 0.69 -8.85
C ASP A 122 3.16 2.09 -9.43
N GLY A 123 3.25 3.09 -8.56
CA GLY A 123 3.36 4.49 -8.95
C GLY A 123 4.74 4.96 -9.40
N ALA A 124 5.82 4.18 -9.26
CA ALA A 124 7.18 4.68 -9.49
C ALA A 124 8.17 3.66 -10.11
N GLY A 125 7.91 2.36 -10.03
CA GLY A 125 8.81 1.28 -10.42
C GLY A 125 10.07 1.13 -9.54
N ARG A 126 10.15 1.93 -8.47
CA ARG A 126 11.19 1.96 -7.43
C ARG A 126 10.58 2.50 -6.14
N ALA A 127 11.33 2.49 -5.04
CA ALA A 127 10.92 3.25 -3.86
C ALA A 127 11.16 4.75 -4.07
N VAL A 128 10.29 5.57 -3.48
CA VAL A 128 10.37 7.02 -3.49
C VAL A 128 10.34 7.59 -2.06
N PRO A 129 11.07 8.68 -1.78
CA PRO A 129 11.03 9.36 -0.48
C PRO A 129 9.65 9.92 -0.09
N GLU A 130 8.93 10.52 -1.05
CA GLU A 130 7.70 11.27 -0.78
C GLU A 130 6.65 11.09 -1.91
N LEU A 131 5.37 11.27 -1.57
CA LEU A 131 4.21 10.99 -2.44
C LEU A 131 4.24 11.68 -3.82
N GLN A 132 4.80 12.88 -3.94
CA GLN A 132 4.82 13.63 -5.21
C GLN A 132 5.73 13.02 -6.29
N GLU A 133 6.61 12.08 -5.94
CA GLU A 133 7.50 11.40 -6.88
C GLU A 133 6.83 10.24 -7.62
N THR A 134 5.52 10.05 -7.42
CA THR A 134 4.74 9.00 -8.07
C THR A 134 4.07 9.50 -9.35
N MET A 135 3.89 8.59 -10.30
CA MET A 135 3.10 8.78 -11.52
C MET A 135 1.65 9.16 -11.21
N PHE A 136 1.10 8.72 -10.07
CA PHE A 136 -0.22 9.16 -9.62
C PHE A 136 -0.30 10.68 -9.46
N TYR A 137 0.70 11.28 -8.79
CA TYR A 137 0.78 12.73 -8.65
C TYR A 137 1.06 13.42 -9.99
N ILE A 138 2.01 12.91 -10.78
CA ILE A 138 2.36 13.48 -12.09
C ILE A 138 1.15 13.51 -13.05
N HIS A 139 0.27 12.50 -12.97
CA HIS A 139 -0.96 12.43 -13.76
C HIS A 139 -2.17 13.12 -13.10
N GLY A 140 -1.96 13.87 -12.01
CA GLY A 140 -2.98 14.69 -11.39
C GLY A 140 -4.07 13.92 -10.65
N ILE A 141 -3.78 12.68 -10.20
CA ILE A 141 -4.71 11.94 -9.34
C ILE A 141 -4.80 12.68 -7.99
N PRO A 142 -6.00 13.05 -7.52
CA PRO A 142 -6.16 13.74 -6.25
C PRO A 142 -5.65 12.89 -5.07
N ILE A 143 -4.90 13.51 -4.17
CA ILE A 143 -4.43 12.86 -2.94
C ILE A 143 -5.55 12.69 -1.88
N THR A 144 -6.66 13.44 -2.03
CA THR A 144 -7.75 13.48 -1.05
C THR A 144 -8.94 12.59 -1.45
N PRO A 145 -9.64 12.01 -0.46
CA PRO A 145 -9.28 11.95 0.96
C PRO A 145 -8.09 11.00 1.20
N LEU A 146 -7.23 11.29 2.17
CA LEU A 146 -6.13 10.40 2.56
C LEU A 146 -6.48 9.74 3.90
N SER A 147 -6.59 8.41 3.91
CA SER A 147 -6.89 7.63 5.11
C SER A 147 -5.61 7.06 5.72
N VAL A 148 -5.40 7.27 7.01
CA VAL A 148 -4.25 6.75 7.77
C VAL A 148 -4.79 6.04 9.00
N ALA A 149 -4.28 4.85 9.31
CA ALA A 149 -4.69 4.08 10.48
C ALA A 149 -3.52 3.31 11.08
N ASP A 150 -3.67 2.90 12.35
CA ASP A 150 -2.83 1.92 13.01
C ASP A 150 -3.56 0.58 13.20
N SER A 151 -2.91 -0.37 13.88
CA SER A 151 -3.47 -1.70 14.12
C SER A 151 -4.39 -1.77 15.34
N GLU A 152 -4.47 -0.70 16.13
CA GLU A 152 -5.30 -0.62 17.33
C GLU A 152 -6.67 0.01 17.04
N GLY A 153 -6.88 0.45 15.79
CA GLY A 153 -8.14 1.01 15.31
C GLY A 153 -8.17 2.54 15.36
N ASN A 154 -7.07 3.20 15.72
CA ASN A 154 -6.98 4.65 15.56
C ASN A 154 -6.89 4.97 14.07
N SER A 155 -7.61 6.00 13.63
CA SER A 155 -7.59 6.43 12.23
C SER A 155 -7.83 7.93 12.09
N ALA A 156 -7.32 8.49 11.00
CA ALA A 156 -7.54 9.86 10.59
C ALA A 156 -7.84 9.94 9.09
N ILE A 157 -8.77 10.82 8.73
CA ILE A 157 -9.00 11.22 7.34
C ILE A 157 -8.45 12.62 7.15
N LEU A 158 -7.55 12.75 6.18
CA LEU A 158 -6.84 13.98 5.88
C LEU A 158 -7.31 14.52 4.53
N TYR A 159 -7.44 15.84 4.46
CA TYR A 159 -7.73 16.57 3.22
C TYR A 159 -6.57 17.53 2.89
N PRO A 160 -5.36 17.01 2.59
CA PRO A 160 -4.25 17.84 2.16
C PRO A 160 -4.54 18.56 0.84
N VAL A 161 -3.96 19.75 0.66
CA VAL A 161 -4.09 20.52 -0.59
C VAL A 161 -3.34 19.90 -1.76
N ASP A 162 -2.27 19.14 -1.49
CA ASP A 162 -1.41 18.48 -2.48
C ASP A 162 -0.64 17.30 -1.85
N ALA A 163 0.15 16.57 -2.65
CA ALA A 163 0.93 15.43 -2.18
C ALA A 163 2.00 15.81 -1.15
N TYR A 164 2.62 17.00 -1.26
CA TYR A 164 3.62 17.49 -0.32
C TYR A 164 3.02 17.66 1.09
N MET A 165 1.84 18.26 1.18
CA MET A 165 1.14 18.43 2.45
C MET A 165 0.57 17.10 2.94
N GLY A 166 0.14 16.22 2.03
CA GLY A 166 -0.30 14.87 2.35
C GLY A 166 0.78 14.06 3.07
N GLU A 167 2.01 14.10 2.55
CA GLU A 167 3.17 13.47 3.16
C GLU A 167 3.41 13.99 4.59
N LYS A 168 3.44 15.31 4.76
CA LYS A 168 3.68 15.95 6.06
C LYS A 168 2.60 15.60 7.08
N LEU A 169 1.33 15.69 6.70
CA LEU A 169 0.21 15.39 7.59
C LEU A 169 0.17 13.91 7.97
N ALA A 170 0.35 13.00 7.01
CA ALA A 170 0.38 11.57 7.27
C ALA A 170 1.51 11.19 8.25
N ARG A 171 2.73 11.72 8.03
CA ARG A 171 3.87 11.48 8.94
C ARG A 171 3.63 12.02 10.34
N ALA A 172 3.04 13.21 10.46
CA ALA A 172 2.70 13.79 11.75
C ALA A 172 1.72 12.91 12.53
N VAL A 173 0.67 12.41 11.87
CA VAL A 173 -0.31 11.49 12.49
C VAL A 173 0.35 10.18 12.89
N THR A 174 1.14 9.56 12.01
CA THR A 174 1.79 8.27 12.34
C THR A 174 2.77 8.36 13.52
N THR A 175 3.34 9.53 13.77
CA THR A 175 4.20 9.74 14.95
C THR A 175 3.42 9.58 16.27
N VAL A 176 2.11 9.90 16.26
CA VAL A 176 1.22 9.72 17.41
C VAL A 176 0.79 8.26 17.55
N PHE A 177 0.61 7.55 16.44
CA PHE A 177 0.25 6.12 16.45
C PHE A 177 1.38 5.22 16.98
N GLY A 178 2.64 5.62 16.79
CA GLY A 178 3.83 4.87 17.21
C GLY A 178 4.36 3.96 16.11
#